data_AF-A0A831RV14-F1
#
_entry.id   AF-A0A831RV14-F1
#
_cell.length_a   1.000
_cell.length_b   1.000
_cell.length_c   1.000
_cell.angle_alpha   90.00
_cell.angle_beta   90.00
_cell.angle_gamma   90.00
#
_symmetry.space_group_name_H-M   'P 1'
#
loop_
_entity.id
_entity.type
_entity.pdbx_description
1 polymer ?
#
loop_
_entity_poly.entity_id
_entity_poly.type
_entity_poly.pdbx_seq_one_letter_code
_entity_poly.pdbx_strand_id
1 'polypeptide(L)'
;MVAFKKQVDGLLSGAEVRALREKLGLSQADAAKVFGGGPVAFSKYESDDVAQSEAMDKLLRLAAEIPAAFEVLAQRMDAAPVVSPVDWEEVRGWSVEVDISAESSTKRPQLRVVSSSTSMDEPRWRNIAA
;
A
#
# COMPACT_ATOMS: atom_id res chain seq x y z
N MET A 1 -3.39 14.64 -13.85
CA MET A 1 -4.46 13.61 -13.95
C MET A 1 -4.80 13.02 -12.58
N VAL A 2 -3.80 12.75 -11.72
CA VAL A 2 -4.01 12.19 -10.38
C VAL A 2 -4.88 13.06 -9.48
N ALA A 3 -4.73 14.39 -9.46
CA ALA A 3 -5.60 15.28 -8.69
C ALA A 3 -7.11 15.09 -9.01
N PHE A 4 -7.45 14.99 -10.30
CA PHE A 4 -8.83 14.74 -10.73
C PHE A 4 -9.31 13.34 -10.33
N LYS A 5 -8.45 12.33 -10.48
CA LYS A 5 -8.73 10.96 -10.04
C LYS A 5 -9.03 10.90 -8.54
N LYS A 6 -8.21 11.57 -7.71
CA LYS A 6 -8.39 11.68 -6.26
C LYS A 6 -9.73 12.34 -5.92
N GLN A 7 -10.09 13.42 -6.62
CA GLN A 7 -11.38 14.09 -6.42
C GLN A 7 -12.57 13.15 -6.72
N VAL A 8 -12.50 12.40 -7.83
CA VAL A 8 -13.56 11.42 -8.20
C VAL A 8 -13.64 10.29 -7.18
N ASP A 9 -12.50 9.82 -6.69
CA ASP A 9 -12.41 8.75 -5.69
C ASP A 9 -12.67 9.25 -4.25
N GLY A 10 -12.95 10.54 -4.05
CA GLY A 10 -13.25 11.13 -2.74
C GLY A 10 -12.03 11.27 -1.80
N LEU A 11 -10.81 11.20 -2.35
CA LEU A 11 -9.55 11.30 -1.64
C LEU A 11 -9.09 12.76 -1.48
N LEU A 12 -8.34 13.04 -0.40
CA LEU A 12 -7.70 14.34 -0.16
C LEU A 12 -6.79 14.71 -1.32
N SER A 13 -6.98 15.88 -1.93
CA SER A 13 -6.05 16.50 -2.88
C SER A 13 -4.68 16.78 -2.24
N GLY A 14 -3.65 17.04 -3.04
CA GLY A 14 -2.32 17.35 -2.52
C GLY A 14 -2.30 18.59 -1.61
N ALA A 15 -3.11 19.59 -1.94
CA ALA A 15 -3.27 20.78 -1.11
C ALA A 15 -3.93 20.47 0.24
N GLU A 16 -4.93 19.59 0.28
CA GLU A 16 -5.58 19.18 1.54
C GLU A 16 -4.66 18.31 2.39
N VAL A 17 -3.89 17.39 1.78
CA VAL A 17 -2.85 16.62 2.49
C VAL A 17 -1.84 17.56 3.14
N ARG A 18 -1.36 18.58 2.41
CA ARG A 18 -0.47 19.61 2.95
C ARG A 18 -1.10 20.33 4.14
N ALA A 19 -2.34 20.79 3.99
CA ALA A 19 -3.04 21.55 5.03
C ALA A 19 -3.21 20.72 6.31
N LEU A 20 -3.57 19.44 6.21
CA LEU A 20 -3.67 18.55 7.37
C LEU A 20 -2.31 18.30 8.03
N ARG A 21 -1.26 18.07 7.23
CA ARG A 21 0.10 17.89 7.75
C ARG A 21 0.56 19.12 8.53
N GLU A 22 0.35 20.31 7.97
CA GLU A 22 0.75 21.57 8.60
C GLU A 22 -0.09 21.87 9.84
N LYS A 23 -1.38 21.53 9.85
CA LYS A 23 -2.25 21.59 11.04
C LYS A 23 -1.72 20.72 12.19
N LEU A 24 -1.12 19.57 11.86
CA LEU A 24 -0.48 18.67 12.83
C LEU A 24 0.95 19.10 13.22
N GLY A 25 1.48 20.19 12.65
CA GLY A 25 2.80 20.71 12.97
C GLY A 25 3.96 19.87 12.44
N LEU A 26 3.75 19.07 11.38
CA LEU A 26 4.73 18.12 10.87
C LEU A 26 5.47 18.63 9.63
N SER A 27 6.76 18.34 9.53
CA SER A 27 7.47 18.36 8.24
C SER A 27 7.03 17.17 7.37
N GLN A 28 7.30 17.21 6.05
CA GLN A 28 7.03 16.06 5.16
C GLN A 28 7.78 14.80 5.63
N ALA A 29 9.01 14.97 6.13
CA ALA A 29 9.83 13.88 6.64
C ALA A 29 9.25 13.29 7.93
N ASP A 30 8.77 14.13 8.84
CA ASP A 30 8.16 13.67 10.09
C ASP A 30 6.81 13.00 9.83
N ALA A 31 6.02 13.54 8.91
CA ALA A 31 4.78 12.91 8.48
C ALA A 31 5.02 11.52 7.86
N ALA A 32 6.08 11.35 7.07
CA ALA A 32 6.48 10.04 6.54
C ALA A 32 6.89 9.05 7.65
N LYS A 33 7.46 9.52 8.76
CA LYS A 33 7.77 8.67 9.92
C LYS A 33 6.53 8.31 10.73
N VAL A 34 5.64 9.28 10.95
CA VAL A 34 4.41 9.11 11.76
C VAL A 34 3.38 8.24 11.04
N PHE A 35 3.14 8.50 9.76
CA PHE A 35 2.09 7.84 8.99
C PHE A 35 2.60 6.71 8.10
N GLY A 36 3.90 6.68 7.78
CA GLY A 36 4.51 5.74 6.85
C GLY A 36 4.50 6.22 5.40
N GLY A 37 4.56 5.27 4.45
CA GLY A 37 4.65 5.54 3.01
C GLY A 37 6.07 5.75 2.47
N GLY A 38 7.06 5.89 3.35
CA GLY A 38 8.46 6.09 3.00
C GLY A 38 8.84 7.57 2.81
N PRO A 39 10.15 7.88 2.67
CA PRO A 39 10.69 9.22 2.88
C PRO A 39 10.22 10.29 1.87
N VAL A 40 9.68 9.87 0.72
CA VAL A 40 9.23 10.77 -0.35
C VAL A 40 7.71 10.82 -0.52
N ALA A 41 6.96 10.10 0.32
CA ALA A 41 5.51 9.92 0.16
C ALA A 41 4.76 11.25 0.19
N PHE A 42 4.96 12.04 1.26
CA PHE A 42 4.24 13.31 1.44
C PHE A 42 4.57 14.33 0.36
N SER A 43 5.80 14.36 -0.15
CA SER A 43 6.15 15.19 -1.31
C SER A 43 5.32 14.81 -2.53
N LYS A 44 5.22 13.51 -2.85
CA LYS A 44 4.41 13.01 -3.98
C LYS A 44 2.91 13.15 -3.79
N TYR A 45 2.42 13.04 -2.55
CA TYR A 45 1.01 13.23 -2.25
C TYR A 45 0.62 14.70 -2.41
N GLU A 46 1.45 15.61 -1.91
CA GLU A 46 1.21 17.06 -1.93
C GLU A 46 1.37 17.68 -3.32
N SER A 47 2.20 17.08 -4.19
CA SER A 47 2.30 17.47 -5.60
C SER A 47 1.23 16.83 -6.49
N ASP A 48 0.37 15.98 -5.94
CA ASP A 48 -0.56 15.14 -6.70
C ASP A 48 0.14 14.30 -7.78
N ASP A 49 1.37 13.85 -7.54
CA ASP A 49 2.07 12.90 -8.41
C ASP A 49 1.62 11.46 -8.16
N VAL A 50 1.23 11.16 -6.92
CA VAL A 50 0.75 9.84 -6.50
C VAL A 50 -0.45 10.00 -5.57
N ALA A 51 -1.45 9.14 -5.73
CA ALA A 51 -2.56 9.05 -4.78
C ALA A 51 -2.15 8.21 -3.55
N GLN A 52 -2.49 8.69 -2.38
CA GLN A 52 -2.46 7.91 -1.14
C GLN A 52 -3.51 6.79 -1.18
N SER A 53 -3.31 5.73 -0.39
CA SER A 53 -4.34 4.72 -0.20
C SER A 53 -5.52 5.29 0.59
N GLU A 54 -6.71 4.69 0.45
CA GLU A 54 -7.87 5.05 1.28
C GLU A 54 -7.59 4.93 2.78
N ALA A 55 -6.79 3.94 3.18
CA ALA A 55 -6.40 3.76 4.58
C ALA A 55 -5.57 4.94 5.09
N MET A 56 -4.61 5.40 4.29
CA MET A 56 -3.81 6.59 4.60
C MET A 56 -4.69 7.85 4.66
N ASP A 57 -5.62 8.00 3.72
CA ASP A 57 -6.56 9.13 3.69
C ASP A 57 -7.39 9.22 4.99
N LYS A 58 -8.00 8.11 5.39
CA LYS A 58 -8.77 7.98 6.63
C LYS A 58 -7.90 8.27 7.86
N LEU A 59 -6.66 7.78 7.87
CA LEU A 59 -5.73 8.00 8.98
C LEU A 59 -5.36 9.47 9.14
N LEU A 60 -5.08 10.17 8.04
CA LEU A 60 -4.77 11.60 8.04
C LEU A 60 -5.94 12.42 8.59
N ARG A 61 -7.16 12.11 8.15
CA ARG A 61 -8.38 12.79 8.64
C ARG A 61 -8.60 12.54 10.12
N LEU A 62 -8.50 11.27 10.56
CA LEU A 62 -8.66 10.87 11.95
C LEU A 62 -7.65 11.58 12.87
N ALA A 63 -6.37 11.61 12.49
CA ALA A 63 -5.33 12.27 13.27
C ALA A 63 -5.56 13.79 13.38
N ALA A 64 -6.07 14.42 12.32
CA ALA A 64 -6.36 15.85 12.30
C ALA A 64 -7.65 16.24 13.04
N GLU A 65 -8.57 15.30 13.23
CA GLU A 65 -9.82 15.49 13.96
C GLU A 65 -9.70 15.17 15.45
N ILE A 66 -8.94 14.13 15.80
CA ILE A 66 -8.79 13.63 17.16
C ILE A 66 -7.33 13.78 17.60
N PRO A 67 -6.99 14.81 18.41
CA PRO A 67 -5.62 15.05 18.88
C PRO A 67 -4.99 13.83 19.57
N ALA A 68 -5.76 13.11 20.39
CA ALA A 68 -5.29 11.90 21.05
C ALA A 68 -4.88 10.79 20.07
N ALA A 69 -5.52 10.69 18.90
CA ALA A 69 -5.14 9.72 17.88
C ALA A 69 -3.78 10.09 17.27
N PHE A 70 -3.55 11.38 17.02
CA PHE A 70 -2.25 11.88 16.58
C PHE A 70 -1.16 11.64 17.62
N GLU A 71 -1.42 11.91 18.90
CA GLU A 71 -0.46 11.67 20.00
C GLU A 71 -0.02 10.20 20.05
N VAL A 72 -0.95 9.25 19.90
CA VAL A 72 -0.63 7.82 19.85
C VAL A 72 0.26 7.47 18.66
N LEU A 73 0.00 8.05 17.48
CA LEU A 73 0.84 7.84 16.29
C LEU A 73 2.24 8.44 16.47
N ALA A 74 2.31 9.65 17.03
CA ALA A 74 3.57 10.34 17.28
C ALA A 74 4.45 9.59 18.29
N GLN A 75 3.88 9.05 19.37
CA GLN A 75 4.62 8.25 20.36
C GLN A 75 5.23 6.97 19.75
N ARG A 76 4.59 6.40 18.73
CA ARG A 76 5.10 5.21 18.03
C ARG A 76 6.26 5.51 17.09
N MET A 77 6.52 6.77 16.77
CA MET A 77 7.71 7.17 16.00
C MET A 77 9.02 6.83 16.72
N ASP A 78 9.03 6.96 18.06
CA ASP A 78 10.21 6.72 18.90
C ASP A 78 10.20 5.31 19.54
N ALA A 79 9.09 4.57 19.39
CA ALA A 79 9.02 3.20 19.85
C ALA A 79 9.83 2.31 18.88
N ALA A 80 10.96 1.79 19.36
CA ALA A 80 11.67 0.72 18.67
C ALA A 80 10.69 -0.39 18.29
N PRO A 81 10.83 -1.04 17.12
CA PRO A 81 9.92 -2.09 16.71
C PRO A 81 9.91 -3.17 17.80
N VAL A 82 8.82 -3.26 18.56
CA VAL A 82 8.59 -4.36 19.49
C VAL A 82 8.23 -5.57 18.64
N VAL A 83 9.24 -6.16 18.01
CA VAL A 83 9.17 -7.54 17.54
C VAL A 83 9.31 -8.39 18.79
N SER A 84 8.23 -8.47 19.56
CA SER A 84 8.07 -9.58 20.50
C SER A 84 8.10 -10.85 19.64
N PRO A 85 8.94 -11.85 19.99
CA PRO A 85 8.82 -13.16 19.38
C PRO A 85 7.38 -13.61 19.59
N VAL A 86 6.62 -13.71 18.51
CA VAL A 86 5.26 -14.24 18.57
C VAL A 86 5.38 -15.64 19.16
N ASP A 87 4.79 -15.84 20.33
CA ASP A 87 4.72 -17.17 20.91
C ASP A 87 3.72 -18.00 20.09
N TRP A 88 4.26 -18.84 19.22
CA TRP A 88 3.48 -19.73 18.38
C TRP A 88 2.74 -20.81 19.17
N GLU A 89 2.97 -20.94 20.49
CA GLU A 89 2.15 -21.80 21.36
C GLU A 89 0.80 -21.14 21.71
N GLU A 90 0.77 -19.81 21.92
CA GLU A 90 -0.45 -19.06 22.25
C GLU A 90 -1.44 -19.01 21.07
N VAL A 91 -0.92 -18.86 19.85
CA VAL A 91 -1.73 -18.81 18.61
C VAL A 91 -2.42 -20.15 18.30
N ARG A 92 -1.94 -21.29 18.85
CA ARG A 92 -2.62 -22.59 18.66
C ARG A 92 -4.03 -22.62 19.27
N GLY A 93 -4.31 -21.76 20.25
CA GLY A 93 -5.64 -21.59 20.84
C GLY A 93 -6.66 -20.90 19.92
N TRP A 94 -6.19 -20.23 18.85
CA TRP A 94 -7.04 -19.61 17.81
C TRP A 94 -7.32 -20.54 16.64
N SER A 95 -7.10 -21.85 16.80
CA SER A 95 -7.51 -22.86 15.82
C SER A 95 -9.05 -22.85 15.71
N VAL A 96 -9.57 -22.01 14.83
CA VAL A 96 -10.92 -22.16 14.31
C VAL A 96 -10.92 -23.50 13.60
N GLU A 97 -11.80 -24.42 14.00
CA GLU A 97 -12.09 -25.62 13.23
C GLU A 97 -12.65 -25.16 11.88
N VAL A 98 -11.77 -25.00 10.90
CA VAL A 98 -12.19 -24.86 9.52
C VAL A 98 -12.76 -26.21 9.15
N ASP A 99 -14.08 -26.30 9.04
CA ASP A 99 -14.75 -27.48 8.50
C ASP A 99 -14.43 -27.55 7.01
N ILE A 100 -13.29 -28.17 6.68
CA ILE A 100 -12.91 -28.52 5.31
C ILE A 100 -13.64 -29.82 4.92
N SER A 101 -14.94 -29.92 5.22
CA SER A 101 -15.84 -30.89 4.60
C SER A 101 -16.33 -30.34 3.25
N ALA A 102 -15.38 -30.00 2.38
CA ALA A 102 -15.64 -29.90 0.96
C ALA A 102 -14.88 -31.06 0.32
N GLU A 103 -15.65 -32.05 -0.11
CA GLU A 103 -15.20 -33.31 -0.68
C GLU A 103 -13.98 -33.12 -1.58
N SER A 104 -12.94 -33.85 -1.26
CA SER A 104 -11.70 -33.95 -2.02
C SER A 104 -11.98 -34.60 -3.39
N SER A 105 -12.50 -33.81 -4.33
CA SER A 105 -12.37 -34.14 -5.74
C SER A 105 -10.88 -34.04 -6.10
N THR A 106 -10.18 -35.16 -5.99
CA THR A 106 -8.76 -35.33 -6.30
C THR A 106 -8.40 -35.16 -7.78
N LYS A 107 -9.31 -34.60 -8.60
CA LYS A 107 -8.98 -34.22 -9.97
C LYS A 107 -8.15 -32.95 -9.97
N ARG A 108 -6.83 -33.14 -9.90
CA ARG A 108 -5.87 -32.11 -10.32
C ARG A 108 -6.29 -31.63 -11.73
N PRO A 109 -6.57 -30.34 -11.93
CA PRO A 109 -6.88 -29.84 -13.25
C PRO A 109 -5.68 -30.08 -14.17
N GLN A 110 -5.89 -30.78 -15.29
CA GLN A 110 -4.85 -30.92 -16.30
C GLN A 110 -4.69 -29.59 -17.03
N LEU A 111 -3.64 -28.86 -16.66
CA LEU A 111 -3.28 -27.62 -17.34
C LEU A 111 -2.70 -27.94 -18.72
N ARG A 112 -3.35 -27.44 -19.77
CA ARG A 112 -2.85 -27.49 -21.14
C ARG A 112 -2.12 -26.18 -21.45
N VAL A 113 -0.85 -26.26 -21.80
CA VAL A 113 -0.08 -25.10 -22.29
C VAL A 113 -0.59 -24.75 -23.69
N VAL A 114 -1.15 -23.55 -23.88
CA VAL A 114 -1.77 -23.12 -25.16
C VAL A 114 -0.81 -22.30 -26.04
N SER A 115 0.34 -21.89 -25.52
CA SER A 115 1.38 -21.24 -26.33
C SER A 115 2.74 -21.30 -25.64
N SER A 116 3.67 -22.07 -26.20
CA SER A 116 5.10 -21.82 -26.00
C SER A 116 5.52 -20.81 -27.05
N SER A 117 5.84 -19.58 -26.64
CA SER A 117 6.48 -18.63 -27.55
C SER A 117 7.83 -19.21 -27.94
N THR A 118 7.93 -19.79 -29.14
CA THR A 118 9.20 -20.12 -29.77
C THR A 118 9.98 -18.81 -29.88
N SER A 119 11.16 -18.79 -29.26
CA SER A 119 12.19 -17.78 -29.46
C SER A 119 12.37 -17.56 -30.96
N MET A 120 11.98 -16.39 -31.46
CA MET A 120 12.25 -15.98 -32.84
C MET A 120 13.74 -15.66 -32.93
N ASP A 121 14.51 -16.59 -33.49
CA ASP A 121 15.83 -16.31 -34.00
C ASP A 121 15.74 -15.46 -35.28
N GLU A 122 16.61 -14.43 -35.28
CA GLU A 122 17.13 -13.56 -36.35
C GLU A 122 16.30 -12.39 -36.94
N PRO A 123 16.89 -11.16 -36.97
CA PRO A 123 16.31 -10.00 -37.62
C PRO A 123 16.55 -10.01 -39.15
N ARG A 124 15.45 -10.10 -39.90
CA ARG A 124 15.41 -10.19 -41.36
C ARG A 124 15.19 -8.83 -42.06
N TRP A 125 15.95 -7.79 -41.69
CA TRP A 125 15.73 -6.43 -42.22
C TRP A 125 16.82 -5.84 -43.14
N ARG A 126 17.85 -6.59 -43.54
CA ARG A 126 18.77 -6.11 -44.58
C ARG A 126 18.35 -6.60 -45.96
N ASN A 127 17.38 -5.91 -46.56
CA ASN A 127 17.24 -5.70 -48.01
C ASN A 127 16.13 -4.68 -48.29
N ILE A 128 16.45 -3.39 -48.12
CA ILE A 128 15.73 -2.29 -48.78
C ILE A 128 16.76 -1.27 -49.28
N ALA A 129 16.87 -1.21 -50.61
CA ALA A 129 17.20 -0.09 -51.50
C ALA A 129 18.47 0.76 -51.28
N ALA A 130 19.42 0.62 -52.22
CA ALA A 130 19.90 1.71 -53.10
C ALA A 130 20.44 1.09 -54.39
#